data_AF-A0A164AAZ7-F1
#
_entry.id   AF-A0A164AAZ7-F1
#
_cell.length_a   1.000
_cell.length_b   1.000
_cell.length_c   1.000
_cell.angle_alpha   90.00
_cell.angle_beta   90.00
_cell.angle_gamma   90.00
#
_symmetry.space_group_name_H-M   'P 1'
#
loop_
_entity.id
_entity.type
_entity.pdbx_description
1 polymer ?
#
loop_
_entity_poly.entity_id
_entity_poly.type
_entity_poly.pdbx_seq_one_letter_code
_entity_poly.pdbx_strand_id
1 'polypeptide(L)'
;MSFDPRSLERLRQLGRQLPEAIPAPATETKRAAKDSRPRHKVETEQDPKALFHELMQVSQDGTVPEHLIARLRDAEERVDSERRQQRNAPSTVTKDSAASPSALPTRSTGKGKNTRPQRRDVIPGSEEDSLYVAFGQMFLEEQDDEMD
;
A
#
# COMPACT_ATOMS: atom_id res chain seq x y z
N MET A 1 -38.44 -1.70 -44.36
CA MET A 1 -39.31 -2.28 -43.31
C MET A 1 -40.10 -1.15 -42.70
N SER A 2 -41.40 -1.06 -42.97
CA SER A 2 -42.29 -0.02 -42.43
C SER A 2 -42.99 -0.52 -41.16
N PHE A 3 -43.14 0.35 -40.16
CA PHE A 3 -43.91 0.04 -38.95
C PHE A 3 -45.40 0.28 -39.20
N ASP A 4 -46.25 -0.69 -38.84
CA ASP A 4 -47.71 -0.58 -38.89
C ASP A 4 -48.18 0.51 -37.90
N PRO A 5 -49.07 1.45 -38.28
CA PRO A 5 -49.60 2.48 -37.37
C PRO A 5 -50.13 1.93 -36.03
N ARG A 6 -50.70 0.71 -36.02
CA ARG A 6 -51.14 0.05 -34.76
C ARG A 6 -49.98 -0.31 -33.83
N SER A 7 -48.82 -0.63 -34.38
CA SER A 7 -47.63 -0.96 -33.58
C SER A 7 -47.05 0.27 -32.85
N LEU A 8 -47.12 1.45 -33.49
CA LEU A 8 -46.72 2.71 -32.86
C LEU A 8 -47.67 3.10 -31.72
N GLU A 9 -48.97 2.88 -31.90
CA GLU A 9 -49.96 3.16 -30.86
C GLU A 9 -49.76 2.25 -29.65
N ARG A 10 -49.56 0.95 -29.88
CA ARG A 10 -49.26 -0.01 -28.79
C ARG A 10 -47.94 0.30 -28.08
N LEU A 11 -46.90 0.73 -28.81
CA LEU A 11 -45.62 1.13 -28.20
C LEU A 11 -45.77 2.39 -27.34
N ARG A 12 -46.58 3.37 -27.80
CA ARG A 12 -46.92 4.56 -27.01
C ARG A 12 -47.75 4.22 -25.77
N GLN A 13 -48.67 3.26 -25.86
CA GLN A 13 -49.43 2.76 -24.72
C GLN A 13 -48.52 2.08 -23.69
N LEU A 14 -47.58 1.23 -24.12
CA LEU A 14 -46.59 0.61 -23.23
C LEU A 14 -45.65 1.64 -22.60
N GLY A 15 -45.20 2.64 -23.36
CA GLY A 15 -44.40 3.76 -22.82
C GLY A 15 -45.16 4.65 -21.83
N ARG A 16 -46.50 4.56 -21.78
CA ARG A 16 -47.37 5.28 -20.83
C ARG A 16 -47.77 4.45 -19.61
N GLN A 17 -47.56 3.14 -19.63
CA GLN A 17 -47.78 2.26 -18.48
C GLN A 17 -46.52 2.26 -17.59
N LEU A 18 -46.20 3.41 -16.99
CA LEU A 18 -45.30 3.41 -15.85
C LEU A 18 -46.14 3.11 -14.60
N PRO A 19 -45.78 2.12 -13.77
CA PRO A 19 -46.43 1.90 -12.48
C PRO A 19 -46.40 3.17 -11.63
N GLU A 20 -47.38 3.31 -10.74
CA GLU A 20 -47.46 4.45 -9.83
C GLU A 20 -46.13 4.64 -9.09
N ALA A 21 -45.66 5.89 -9.04
CA ALA A 21 -44.40 6.21 -8.39
C ALA A 21 -44.50 5.85 -6.91
N ILE A 22 -43.54 5.04 -6.44
CA ILE A 22 -43.41 4.68 -5.02
C ILE A 22 -43.33 5.99 -4.22
N PRO A 23 -44.05 6.13 -3.09
CA PRO A 23 -44.01 7.34 -2.29
C PRO A 23 -42.56 7.68 -1.92
N ALA A 24 -42.14 8.90 -2.27
CA ALA A 24 -40.84 9.40 -1.89
C ALA A 24 -40.77 9.48 -0.36
N PRO A 25 -39.68 9.01 0.28
CA PRO A 25 -39.55 9.05 1.72
C PRO A 25 -39.60 10.50 2.21
N ALA A 26 -40.48 10.77 3.17
CA ALA A 26 -40.60 12.07 3.81
C ALA A 26 -39.37 12.36 4.66
N THR A 27 -38.39 13.08 4.11
CA THR A 27 -37.42 13.80 4.93
C THR A 27 -37.10 15.15 4.32
N GLU A 28 -37.48 16.15 5.10
CA GLU A 28 -37.20 17.56 4.99
C GLU A 28 -35.72 17.86 4.77
N THR A 29 -35.49 18.99 4.12
CA THR A 29 -34.24 19.77 4.03
C THR A 29 -33.17 19.47 5.09
N LYS A 30 -32.15 18.69 4.72
CA LYS A 30 -30.75 18.84 5.18
C LYS A 30 -29.82 18.14 4.19
N ARG A 31 -29.19 18.92 3.30
CA ARG A 31 -28.07 18.48 2.45
C ARG A 31 -26.76 18.38 3.26
N ALA A 32 -26.78 17.71 4.41
CA ALA A 32 -25.60 17.43 5.21
C ALA A 32 -25.80 16.09 5.94
N ALA A 33 -24.76 15.25 5.90
CA ALA A 33 -24.67 13.90 6.47
C ALA A 33 -25.32 12.76 5.65
N LYS A 34 -24.97 12.64 4.37
CA LYS A 34 -24.83 11.28 3.80
C LYS A 34 -23.56 10.69 4.42
N ASP A 35 -23.70 9.52 5.02
CA ASP A 35 -22.62 8.60 5.40
C ASP A 35 -21.93 8.85 6.76
N SER A 36 -22.68 8.79 7.87
CA SER A 36 -22.10 8.50 9.20
C SER A 36 -21.99 7.00 9.49
N ARG A 37 -21.98 6.14 8.46
CA ARG A 37 -21.65 4.73 8.68
C ARG A 37 -20.16 4.66 9.04
N PRO A 38 -19.79 3.92 10.09
CA PRO A 38 -18.38 3.72 10.42
C PRO A 38 -17.71 3.09 9.20
N ARG A 39 -16.82 3.85 8.54
CA ARG A 39 -16.04 3.33 7.42
C ARG A 39 -15.13 2.23 7.95
N HIS A 40 -15.05 1.12 7.22
CA HIS A 40 -14.04 0.11 7.51
C HIS A 40 -12.66 0.76 7.39
N LYS A 41 -11.70 0.39 8.24
CA LYS A 41 -10.42 1.12 8.22
C LYS A 41 -9.66 0.86 6.90
N VAL A 42 -9.94 -0.27 6.23
CA VAL A 42 -9.49 -0.60 4.87
C VAL A 42 -9.85 0.51 3.87
N GLU A 43 -10.98 1.19 4.10
CA GLU A 43 -11.43 2.28 3.24
C GLU A 43 -10.80 3.63 3.60
N THR A 44 -10.22 3.78 4.78
CA THR A 44 -9.62 5.05 5.23
C THR A 44 -8.11 5.03 5.23
N GLU A 45 -7.50 3.85 5.27
CA GLU A 45 -6.05 3.67 5.36
C GLU A 45 -5.35 4.13 4.08
N GLN A 46 -4.18 4.74 4.28
CA GLN A 46 -3.35 5.31 3.21
C GLN A 46 -1.95 4.68 3.17
N ASP A 47 -1.46 4.15 4.29
CA ASP A 47 -0.20 3.40 4.30
C ASP A 47 -0.44 2.03 3.63
N PRO A 48 0.28 1.69 2.54
CA PRO A 48 0.12 0.41 1.85
C PRO A 48 0.34 -0.78 2.78
N LYS A 49 1.27 -0.69 3.75
CA LYS A 49 1.53 -1.79 4.68
C LYS A 49 0.36 -2.02 5.63
N ALA A 50 -0.16 -0.95 6.23
CA ALA A 50 -1.30 -1.02 7.14
C ALA A 50 -2.56 -1.49 6.41
N LEU A 51 -2.79 -0.98 5.19
CA LEU A 51 -3.90 -1.38 4.34
C LEU A 51 -3.85 -2.88 4.02
N PHE A 52 -2.68 -3.41 3.66
CA PHE A 52 -2.51 -4.84 3.41
C PHE A 52 -2.80 -5.70 4.66
N HIS A 53 -2.27 -5.29 5.83
CA HIS A 53 -2.52 -6.03 7.07
C HIS A 53 -4.01 -6.09 7.41
N GLU A 54 -4.73 -4.99 7.21
CA GLU A 54 -6.16 -4.96 7.48
C GLU A 54 -6.95 -5.79 6.46
N LEU A 55 -6.56 -5.78 5.18
CA LEU A 55 -7.14 -6.66 4.17
C LEU A 55 -6.99 -8.14 4.56
N MET A 56 -5.83 -8.54 5.07
CA MET A 56 -5.60 -9.90 5.56
C MET A 56 -6.40 -10.23 6.83
N GLN A 57 -6.65 -9.25 7.70
CA GLN A 57 -7.48 -9.46 8.91
C GLN A 57 -8.97 -9.60 8.59
N VAL A 58 -9.46 -8.86 7.60
CA VAL A 58 -10.89 -8.83 7.25
C VAL A 58 -11.24 -9.99 6.30
N SER A 59 -10.29 -10.47 5.50
CA SER A 59 -10.49 -11.61 4.59
C SER A 59 -10.11 -12.93 5.25
N GLN A 60 -11.10 -13.62 5.83
CA GLN A 60 -10.91 -14.97 6.38
C GLN A 60 -10.55 -16.00 5.30
N ASP A 61 -11.04 -15.79 4.08
CA ASP A 61 -10.85 -16.67 2.92
C ASP A 61 -9.62 -16.32 2.07
N GLY A 62 -8.88 -15.25 2.43
CA GLY A 62 -7.76 -14.72 1.65
C GLY A 62 -8.16 -14.11 0.29
N THR A 63 -9.44 -14.09 -0.05
CA THR A 63 -9.96 -13.49 -1.29
C THR A 63 -10.19 -11.99 -1.07
N VAL A 64 -9.59 -11.16 -1.91
CA VAL A 64 -9.67 -9.70 -1.81
C VAL A 64 -10.37 -9.13 -3.06
N PRO A 65 -11.39 -8.27 -2.91
CA PRO A 65 -12.01 -7.57 -4.03
C PRO A 65 -11.02 -6.77 -4.89
N GLU A 66 -11.22 -6.79 -6.21
CA GLU A 66 -10.33 -6.17 -7.19
C GLU A 66 -10.05 -4.68 -6.92
N HIS A 67 -11.09 -3.93 -6.53
CA HIS A 67 -10.95 -2.50 -6.24
C HIS A 67 -10.05 -2.21 -5.03
N LEU A 68 -9.95 -3.13 -4.05
CA LEU A 68 -9.05 -2.97 -2.90
C LEU A 68 -7.60 -3.27 -3.27
N ILE A 69 -7.38 -4.24 -4.16
CA ILE A 69 -6.05 -4.50 -4.73
C ILE A 69 -5.59 -3.32 -5.59
N ALA A 70 -6.47 -2.75 -6.42
CA ALA A 70 -6.16 -1.56 -7.20
C ALA A 70 -5.73 -0.39 -6.30
N ARG A 71 -6.46 -0.17 -5.21
CA ARG A 71 -6.12 0.86 -4.22
C ARG A 71 -4.78 0.59 -3.52
N LEU A 72 -4.47 -0.66 -3.18
CA LEU A 72 -3.18 -1.02 -2.59
C LEU A 72 -2.03 -0.65 -3.54
N ARG A 73 -2.16 -0.95 -4.84
CA ARG A 73 -1.18 -0.55 -5.86
C ARG A 73 -1.01 0.96 -5.93
N ASP A 74 -2.12 1.72 -5.94
CA ASP A 74 -2.06 3.18 -5.97
C ASP A 74 -1.33 3.75 -4.74
N ALA A 75 -1.52 3.16 -3.57
CA ALA A 75 -0.85 3.55 -2.34
C ALA A 75 0.66 3.25 -2.39
N GLU A 76 1.05 2.08 -2.89
CA GLU A 76 2.46 1.72 -3.10
C GLU A 76 3.16 2.67 -4.09
N GLU A 77 2.52 2.96 -5.23
CA GLU A 77 3.06 3.88 -6.23
C GLU A 77 3.28 5.29 -5.68
N ARG A 78 2.39 5.77 -4.81
CA ARG A 78 2.54 7.07 -4.14
C ARG A 78 3.75 7.09 -3.23
N VAL A 79 3.90 6.09 -2.36
CA VAL A 79 5.04 5.99 -1.43
C VAL A 79 6.36 5.87 -2.21
N ASP A 80 6.39 5.08 -3.29
CA ASP A 80 7.58 4.96 -4.13
C ASP A 80 7.91 6.26 -4.85
N SER A 81 6.90 6.98 -5.32
CA SER A 81 7.06 8.29 -5.97
C SER A 81 7.63 9.32 -4.99
N GLU A 82 7.08 9.40 -3.77
CA GLU A 82 7.57 10.26 -2.70
C GLU A 82 9.02 9.93 -2.33
N ARG A 83 9.35 8.63 -2.19
CA ARG A 83 10.71 8.18 -1.91
C ARG A 83 11.69 8.53 -3.02
N ARG A 84 11.27 8.45 -4.29
CA ARG A 84 12.09 8.87 -5.45
C ARG A 84 12.31 10.38 -5.45
N GLN A 85 11.28 11.16 -5.14
CA GLN A 85 11.39 12.62 -5.04
C GLN A 85 12.34 13.04 -3.91
N GLN A 86 12.25 12.41 -2.74
CA GLN A 86 13.15 12.68 -1.62
C GLN A 86 14.62 12.35 -1.95
N ARG A 87 14.87 11.32 -2.78
CA ARG A 87 16.22 10.97 -3.22
C ARG A 87 16.80 11.92 -4.27
N ASN A 88 15.94 12.54 -5.07
CA ASN A 88 16.34 13.47 -6.13
C ASN A 88 16.27 14.94 -5.71
N ALA A 89 15.81 15.24 -4.49
CA ALA A 89 15.80 16.59 -3.96
C ALA A 89 17.25 17.04 -3.64
N PRO A 90 17.73 18.17 -4.19
CA PRO A 90 19.00 18.73 -3.77
C PRO A 90 18.91 19.14 -2.31
N SER A 91 19.73 18.52 -1.46
CA SER A 91 19.83 18.82 -0.04
C SER A 91 20.23 20.29 0.17
N THR A 92 19.26 21.17 0.46
CA THR A 92 19.52 22.48 1.04
C THR A 92 19.85 22.31 2.51
N VAL A 93 21.15 22.15 2.78
CA VAL A 93 21.74 22.31 4.10
C VAL A 93 21.49 23.73 4.61
N THR A 94 20.45 23.92 5.42
CA THR A 94 20.42 25.02 6.38
C THR A 94 20.87 24.45 7.72
N LYS A 95 22.10 24.82 8.09
CA LYS A 95 22.60 24.70 9.46
C LYS A 95 21.77 25.66 10.32
N ASP A 96 21.13 25.15 11.37
CA ASP A 96 21.16 25.72 12.71
C ASP A 96 20.61 24.71 13.75
N SER A 97 21.48 24.38 14.71
CA SER A 97 21.33 23.82 16.08
C SER A 97 19.96 23.27 16.54
N ALA A 98 19.82 22.16 17.28
CA ALA A 98 20.70 21.47 18.23
C ALA A 98 20.21 20.02 18.50
N ALA A 99 21.16 19.18 18.96
CA ALA A 99 21.00 17.93 19.72
C ALA A 99 20.59 16.62 18.99
N SER A 100 21.59 15.83 18.58
CA SER A 100 21.79 14.40 18.95
C SER A 100 22.99 13.80 18.19
N PRO A 101 23.88 12.98 18.82
CA PRO A 101 25.07 12.46 18.15
C PRO A 101 24.74 11.16 17.43
N SER A 102 24.63 11.21 16.11
CA SER A 102 24.79 10.01 15.26
C SER A 102 25.86 10.33 14.21
N ALA A 103 27.06 9.82 14.47
CA ALA A 103 28.21 9.99 13.60
C ALA A 103 28.04 9.14 12.33
N LEU A 104 28.02 9.79 11.17
CA LEU A 104 28.20 9.12 9.88
C LEU A 104 29.69 8.81 9.66
N PRO A 105 30.07 7.63 9.15
CA PRO A 105 31.44 7.42 8.70
C PRO A 105 31.64 8.08 7.33
N THR A 106 32.59 9.00 7.29
CA THR A 106 33.15 9.58 6.08
C THR A 106 33.85 8.46 5.29
N ARG A 107 33.31 8.02 4.15
CA ARG A 107 33.99 7.04 3.30
C ARG A 107 35.06 7.75 2.46
N SER A 108 36.29 7.61 2.91
CA SER A 108 37.50 7.97 2.18
C SER A 108 37.57 7.27 0.83
N THR A 109 37.89 8.06 -0.20
CA THR A 109 38.35 7.64 -1.51
C THR A 109 39.61 6.79 -1.40
N GLY A 110 39.57 5.54 -1.87
CA GLY A 110 40.73 4.66 -1.94
C GLY A 110 40.50 3.52 -2.92
N LYS A 111 41.21 3.55 -4.04
CA LYS A 111 41.15 2.57 -5.12
C LYS A 111 41.89 1.29 -4.69
N GLY A 112 41.14 0.23 -4.39
CA GLY A 112 41.68 -1.10 -4.10
C GLY A 112 40.55 -2.13 -4.11
N LYS A 113 40.61 -3.10 -5.03
CA LYS A 113 39.65 -4.22 -5.10
C LYS A 113 40.00 -5.22 -4.01
N ASN A 114 39.48 -4.99 -2.81
CA ASN A 114 39.51 -5.95 -1.72
C ASN A 114 38.04 -6.20 -1.37
N THR A 115 37.40 -7.16 -2.04
CA THR A 115 35.99 -7.54 -1.80
C THR A 115 35.87 -8.38 -0.53
N ARG A 116 36.47 -7.93 0.57
CA ARG A 116 36.21 -8.54 1.87
C ARG A 116 34.98 -7.83 2.45
N PRO A 117 33.87 -8.54 2.70
CA PRO A 117 32.72 -7.94 3.34
C PRO A 117 33.17 -7.39 4.69
N GLN A 118 33.08 -6.07 4.85
CA GLN A 118 33.31 -5.42 6.14
C GLN A 118 32.10 -5.72 7.01
N ARG A 119 32.35 -6.40 8.14
CA ARG A 119 31.32 -6.57 9.16
C ARG A 119 31.02 -5.20 9.75
N ARG A 120 29.75 -4.93 10.03
CA ARG A 120 29.37 -3.75 10.81
C ARG A 120 29.94 -3.93 12.22
N ASP A 121 30.36 -2.82 12.84
CA ASP A 121 30.75 -2.83 14.25
C ASP A 121 29.51 -3.11 15.08
N VAL A 122 29.39 -4.36 15.53
CA VAL A 122 28.29 -4.88 16.34
C VAL A 122 28.84 -5.19 17.73
N ILE A 123 28.04 -4.92 18.77
CA ILE A 123 28.44 -5.18 20.16
C ILE A 123 28.53 -6.70 20.37
N PRO A 124 29.66 -7.25 20.89
CA PRO A 124 29.82 -8.68 21.12
C PRO A 124 28.75 -9.22 22.06
N GLY A 125 28.04 -10.27 21.66
CA GLY A 125 26.97 -10.88 22.45
C GLY A 125 25.61 -10.17 22.39
N SER A 126 25.45 -9.18 21.49
CA SER A 126 24.15 -8.63 21.15
C SER A 126 23.32 -9.61 20.31
N GLU A 127 22.00 -9.40 20.28
CA GLU A 127 21.08 -10.18 19.43
C GLU A 127 21.47 -10.15 17.96
N GLU A 128 21.91 -8.99 17.46
CA GLU A 128 22.36 -8.80 16.09
C GLU A 128 23.65 -9.58 15.79
N ASP A 129 24.60 -9.69 16.73
CA ASP A 129 25.80 -10.54 16.60
C ASP A 129 25.40 -12.02 16.48
N SER A 130 24.47 -12.46 17.34
CA SER A 130 23.95 -13.82 17.32
C SER A 130 23.24 -14.14 15.99
N LEU A 131 22.50 -13.18 15.43
CA LEU A 131 21.83 -13.34 14.13
C LEU A 131 22.83 -13.42 12.98
N TYR A 132 23.89 -12.60 12.98
CA TYR A 132 24.94 -12.66 11.96
C TYR A 132 25.75 -13.97 12.03
N VAL A 133 25.97 -14.50 13.24
CA VAL A 133 26.61 -15.81 13.44
C VAL A 133 25.71 -16.94 12.96
N ALA A 134 24.43 -16.94 13.36
CA ALA A 134 23.46 -17.96 12.95
C ALA A 134 23.27 -18.01 11.43
N PHE A 135 23.14 -16.84 10.77
CA PHE A 135 23.07 -16.76 9.31
C PHE A 135 24.35 -17.30 8.64
N GLY A 136 25.52 -17.06 9.23
CA GLY A 136 26.77 -17.62 8.73
C GLY A 136 26.79 -19.15 8.80
N GLN A 137 26.28 -19.73 9.88
CA GLN A 137 26.22 -21.20 10.06
C GLN A 137 25.27 -21.85 9.06
N MET A 138 24.12 -21.23 8.77
CA MET A 138 23.15 -21.75 7.80
C MET A 138 23.74 -21.94 6.38
N PHE A 139 24.68 -21.09 5.95
CA PHE A 139 25.37 -21.24 4.66
C PHE A 139 26.47 -22.31 4.66
N LEU A 140 27.04 -22.63 5.84
CA LEU A 140 28.03 -23.70 5.94
C LEU A 140 27.33 -25.07 5.97
N GLU A 141 26.21 -25.20 6.69
CA GLU A 141 25.40 -26.43 6.73
C GLU A 141 24.93 -26.84 5.32
N GLU A 142 24.47 -25.89 4.50
CA GLU A 142 24.02 -26.17 3.12
C GLU A 142 25.18 -26.56 2.18
N GLN A 143 26.42 -26.19 2.50
CA GLN A 143 27.61 -26.52 1.70
C GLN A 143 28.25 -27.85 2.11
N ASP A 144 28.08 -28.25 3.38
CA ASP A 144 28.52 -29.55 3.88
C ASP A 144 27.59 -30.70 3.41
N ASP A 145 26.29 -30.42 3.21
CA ASP A 145 25.32 -31.39 2.67
C ASP A 145 25.47 -31.69 1.14
N GLU A 146 26.25 -30.90 0.40
CA GLU A 146 26.50 -31.10 -1.05
C GLU A 146 27.79 -31.91 -1.35
N MET A 147 28.52 -32.35 -0.31
CA MET A 147 29.82 -33.03 -0.42
C MET A 147 29.86 -34.46 0.15
N ASP A 148 28.71 -35.13 0.30
CA ASP A 148 28.59 -36.57 0.62
C ASP A 148 27.81 -37.37 -0.45
#